data_AF-A0A957V7X0-F1
#
_entry.id   AF-A0A957V7X0-F1
#
_cell.length_a   1.000
_cell.length_b   1.000
_cell.length_c   1.000
_cell.angle_alpha   90.00
_cell.angle_beta   90.00
_cell.angle_gamma   90.00
#
_symmetry.space_group_name_H-M   'P 1'
#
loop_
_entity.id
_entity.type
_entity.pdbx_description
1 polymer ?
#
loop_
_entity_poly.entity_id
_entity_poly.type
_entity_poly.pdbx_seq_one_letter_code
_entity_poly.pdbx_strand_id
1 'polypeptide(L)'
;DFARGQGYEATLLVNGNADLLRTLVSNGLPVLLETWHEPEPNDGLGHYRLLVGYDDAAQQWTLYDSYDAAGLVSTDAYQGIRMG
;
A
#
# COMPACT_ATOMS: atom_id res chain seq x y z
N ASP A 1 -12.48 -12.31 10.67
CA ASP A 1 -12.48 -11.79 12.05
C ASP A 1 -11.13 -11.53 12.70
N PHE A 2 -9.99 -11.73 12.03
CA PHE A 2 -8.67 -11.54 12.65
C PHE A 2 -8.42 -10.10 13.15
N ALA A 3 -8.55 -9.08 12.29
CA ALA A 3 -8.24 -7.69 12.64
C ALA A 3 -9.11 -7.16 13.81
N ARG A 4 -10.41 -7.46 13.80
CA ARG A 4 -11.34 -7.09 14.88
C ARG A 4 -10.96 -7.75 16.21
N GLY A 5 -10.49 -8.99 16.18
CA GLY A 5 -9.98 -9.69 17.37
C GLY A 5 -8.72 -9.05 17.98
N GLN A 6 -7.97 -8.25 17.22
CA GLN A 6 -6.83 -7.47 17.69
C GLN A 6 -7.21 -6.05 18.14
N GLY A 7 -8.50 -5.71 18.13
CA GLY A 7 -8.98 -4.36 18.46
C GLY A 7 -8.90 -3.36 17.31
N TYR A 8 -8.59 -3.80 16.09
CA TYR A 8 -8.63 -2.94 14.91
C TYR A 8 -10.04 -2.84 14.33
N GLU A 9 -10.34 -1.67 13.77
CA GLU A 9 -11.48 -1.47 12.90
C GLU A 9 -11.01 -1.30 11.45
N ALA A 10 -11.82 -1.79 10.52
CA ALA A 10 -11.56 -1.64 9.09
C ALA A 10 -12.88 -1.37 8.38
N THR A 11 -12.84 -0.44 7.43
CA THR A 11 -13.97 -0.06 6.59
C THR A 11 -13.63 -0.37 5.14
N LEU A 12 -14.51 -1.11 4.46
CA LEU A 12 -14.41 -1.29 3.02
C LEU A 12 -14.85 -0.01 2.31
N LEU A 13 -13.98 0.54 1.49
CA LEU A 13 -14.23 1.72 0.68
C LEU A 13 -13.99 1.40 -0.80
N VAL A 14 -14.79 1.99 -1.67
CA VAL A 14 -14.66 1.87 -3.13
C VAL A 14 -14.65 3.27 -3.76
N ASN A 15 -14.15 3.40 -4.98
CA ASN A 15 -14.07 4.67 -5.72
C ASN A 15 -13.21 5.76 -5.04
N GLY A 16 -12.11 5.36 -4.38
CA GLY A 16 -11.15 6.30 -3.80
C GLY A 16 -10.34 7.06 -4.87
N ASN A 17 -9.66 8.12 -4.45
CA ASN A 17 -8.75 8.91 -5.29
C ASN A 17 -7.47 9.28 -4.51
N ALA A 18 -6.48 9.82 -5.20
CA ALA A 18 -5.18 10.16 -4.61
C ALA A 18 -5.28 11.16 -3.44
N ASP A 19 -6.17 12.15 -3.50
CA ASP A 19 -6.33 13.14 -2.43
C ASP A 19 -6.94 12.52 -1.16
N LEU A 20 -7.91 11.62 -1.31
CA LEU A 20 -8.43 10.85 -0.19
C LEU A 20 -7.34 9.96 0.43
N LEU A 21 -6.56 9.26 -0.40
CA LEU A 21 -5.48 8.41 0.08
C LEU A 21 -4.41 9.23 0.83
N ARG A 22 -4.00 10.38 0.29
CA ARG A 22 -3.11 11.35 0.96
C ARG A 22 -3.69 11.81 2.30
N THR A 23 -4.98 12.11 2.34
CA THR A 23 -5.67 12.53 3.57
C THR A 23 -5.63 11.42 4.62
N LEU A 24 -5.91 10.17 4.24
CA LEU A 24 -5.91 9.03 5.17
C LEU A 24 -4.50 8.77 5.73
N VAL A 25 -3.50 8.64 4.85
CA VAL A 25 -2.14 8.30 5.31
C VAL A 25 -1.48 9.44 6.10
N SER A 26 -1.76 10.70 5.77
CA SER A 26 -1.27 11.84 6.56
C SER A 26 -1.89 11.92 7.96
N ASN A 27 -3.04 11.26 8.19
CA ASN A 27 -3.67 11.10 9.50
C ASN A 27 -3.32 9.76 10.17
N GLY A 28 -2.30 9.04 9.69
CA GLY A 28 -1.84 7.78 10.27
C GLY A 28 -2.78 6.60 10.02
N LEU A 29 -3.70 6.70 9.05
CA LEU A 29 -4.60 5.62 8.66
C LEU A 29 -4.04 4.91 7.43
N PRO A 30 -3.45 3.70 7.57
CA PRO A 30 -2.96 2.94 6.43
C PRO A 30 -4.12 2.39 5.60
N VAL A 31 -3.90 2.23 4.29
CA VAL A 31 -4.94 1.75 3.36
C VAL A 31 -4.47 0.47 2.68
N LEU A 32 -5.24 -0.61 2.83
CA LEU A 32 -5.02 -1.83 2.06
C LEU A 32 -5.67 -1.68 0.69
N LEU A 33 -4.86 -1.75 -0.36
CA LEU A 33 -5.28 -1.59 -1.75
C LEU A 33 -5.29 -2.94 -2.46
N GLU A 34 -6.37 -3.23 -3.18
CA GLU A 34 -6.38 -4.29 -4.19
C GLU A 34 -5.69 -3.78 -5.46
N THR A 35 -4.81 -4.60 -6.00
CA THR A 35 -3.97 -4.30 -7.16
C THR A 35 -3.88 -5.53 -8.06
N TRP A 36 -3.47 -5.32 -9.31
CA TRP A 36 -3.07 -6.39 -10.22
C TRP A 36 -1.55 -6.40 -10.31
N HIS A 37 -0.93 -7.55 -10.07
CA HIS A 37 0.51 -7.73 -10.21
C HIS A 37 0.79 -8.72 -11.33
N GLU A 38 1.57 -8.31 -12.33
CA GLU A 38 1.88 -9.10 -13.52
C GLU A 38 3.34 -8.84 -13.93
N PRO A 39 4.29 -9.65 -13.42
CA PRO A 39 5.70 -9.58 -13.80
C PRO A 39 5.96 -9.88 -15.28
N GLU A 40 5.25 -10.86 -15.85
CA GLU A 40 5.39 -11.32 -17.24
C GLU A 40 4.02 -11.36 -17.95
N PRO A 41 3.97 -11.22 -19.28
CA PRO A 41 2.69 -11.27 -19.98
C PRO A 41 1.90 -12.57 -19.70
N ASN A 42 0.67 -12.43 -19.23
CA ASN A 42 -0.28 -13.51 -18.89
C ASN A 42 0.03 -14.31 -17.61
N ASP A 43 0.83 -13.77 -16.69
CA ASP A 43 1.11 -14.39 -15.37
C ASP A 43 0.41 -13.69 -14.19
N GLY A 44 -0.48 -12.75 -14.50
CA GLY A 44 -1.00 -11.82 -13.51
C GLY A 44 -1.79 -12.49 -12.38
N LEU A 45 -1.67 -11.89 -11.19
CA LEU A 45 -2.38 -12.29 -9.99
C LEU A 45 -3.02 -11.10 -9.28
N GLY A 46 -4.14 -11.37 -8.62
CA GLY A 46 -4.71 -10.45 -7.65
C GLY A 46 -3.73 -10.26 -6.49
N HIS A 47 -3.42 -9.02 -6.17
CA HIS A 47 -2.40 -8.68 -5.19
C HIS A 47 -2.86 -7.56 -4.26
N TYR A 48 -2.38 -7.56 -3.02
CA TYR A 48 -2.73 -6.54 -2.04
C TYR A 48 -1.48 -5.84 -1.52
N ARG A 49 -1.53 -4.51 -1.45
CA ARG A 49 -0.45 -3.68 -0.94
C ARG A 49 -0.96 -2.77 0.16
N LEU A 50 -0.17 -2.56 1.21
CA LEU A 50 -0.50 -1.64 2.28
C LEU A 50 0.14 -0.28 2.00
N LEU A 51 -0.68 0.72 1.66
CA LEU A 51 -0.24 2.10 1.51
C LEU A 51 -0.04 2.73 2.90
N VAL A 52 1.16 3.24 3.15
CA VAL A 52 1.53 3.78 4.47
C VAL A 52 2.03 5.22 4.44
N GLY A 53 2.25 5.81 3.27
CA GLY A 53 2.71 7.19 3.19
C GLY A 53 2.77 7.75 1.77
N TYR A 54 2.90 9.07 1.71
CA TYR A 54 3.13 9.84 0.50
C TYR A 54 4.15 10.93 0.79
N ASP A 55 5.10 11.13 -0.13
CA ASP A 55 6.06 12.22 -0.11
C ASP A 55 5.63 13.26 -1.16
N ASP A 56 5.15 14.42 -0.72
CA ASP A 56 4.69 15.49 -1.61
C ASP A 56 5.83 16.09 -2.45
N ALA A 57 7.06 16.12 -1.93
CA ALA A 57 8.20 16.72 -2.63
C ALA A 57 8.73 15.79 -3.72
N ALA A 58 8.83 14.49 -3.42
CA ALA A 58 9.23 13.47 -4.38
C ALA A 58 8.07 13.00 -5.28
N GLN A 59 6.83 13.32 -4.92
CA GLN A 59 5.60 12.78 -5.51
C GLN A 59 5.55 11.25 -5.52
N GLN A 60 5.97 10.62 -4.43
CA GLN A 60 6.11 9.16 -4.34
C GLN A 60 5.29 8.57 -3.19
N TRP A 61 4.63 7.45 -3.49
CA TRP A 61 3.96 6.61 -2.50
C TRP A 61 4.95 5.67 -1.81
N THR A 62 4.66 5.35 -0.54
CA THR A 62 5.34 4.27 0.19
C THR A 62 4.34 3.15 0.43
N LEU A 63 4.65 1.95 -0.07
CA LEU A 63 3.82 0.77 0.14
C LEU A 63 4.62 -0.32 0.85
N TYR A 64 3.95 -1.06 1.72
CA TYR A 64 4.45 -2.34 2.21
C TYR A 64 3.88 -3.45 1.33
N ASP A 65 4.80 -4.20 0.74
CA ASP A 65 4.55 -5.34 -0.14
C ASP A 65 5.42 -6.51 0.34
N SER A 66 4.77 -7.64 0.63
CA SER A 66 5.43 -8.85 1.12
C SER A 66 5.81 -9.82 0.00
N TYR A 67 5.43 -9.52 -1.25
CA TYR A 67 5.68 -10.37 -2.41
C TYR A 67 6.70 -9.71 -3.36
N ASP A 68 6.56 -8.41 -3.60
CA ASP A 68 7.37 -7.66 -4.54
C ASP A 68 8.53 -6.92 -3.84
N ALA A 69 9.68 -6.87 -4.51
CA ALA A 69 10.87 -6.13 -4.08
C ALA A 69 11.25 -5.02 -5.09
N ALA A 70 10.53 -4.88 -6.19
CA ALA A 70 10.74 -3.79 -7.14
C ALA A 70 10.49 -2.44 -6.44
N GLY A 71 11.51 -1.57 -6.44
CA GLY A 71 11.45 -0.28 -5.76
C GLY A 71 11.64 -0.34 -4.24
N LEU A 72 12.08 -1.48 -3.70
CA LEU A 72 12.39 -1.65 -2.27
C LEU A 72 13.52 -0.72 -1.83
N VAL A 73 13.28 0.04 -0.77
CA VAL A 73 14.26 0.98 -0.22
C VAL A 73 15.31 0.28 0.64
N SER A 74 14.90 -0.65 1.49
CA SER A 74 15.78 -1.38 2.42
C SER A 74 15.07 -2.59 3.01
N THR A 75 15.80 -3.68 3.24
CA THR A 75 15.34 -4.90 3.93
C THR A 75 15.71 -4.94 5.41
N ASP A 76 16.89 -4.42 5.79
CA ASP A 76 17.42 -4.51 7.16
C ASP A 76 16.59 -3.68 8.15
N ALA A 77 16.24 -2.46 7.72
CA ALA A 77 15.14 -1.69 8.27
C ALA A 77 14.10 -1.59 7.16
N TYR A 78 13.06 -2.42 7.23
CA TYR A 78 12.05 -2.48 6.18
C TYR A 78 11.37 -1.11 6.00
N GLN A 79 11.64 -0.46 4.87
CA GLN A 79 11.13 0.88 4.54
C GLN A 79 10.07 0.86 3.44
N GLY A 80 9.68 -0.33 2.99
CA GLY A 80 8.71 -0.52 1.91
C GLY A 80 9.29 -0.22 0.53
N ILE A 81 8.40 -0.27 -0.46
CA ILE A 81 8.64 0.08 -1.85
C ILE A 81 8.22 1.52 -2.12
N ARG A 82 8.96 2.21 -2.99
CA ARG A 82 8.60 3.54 -3.50
C ARG A 82 8.03 3.44 -4.91
N MET A 83 6.86 4.03 -5.13
CA MET A 83 6.17 4.04 -6.41
C MET A 83 5.77 5.48 -6.79
N GLY A 84 5.95 5.83 -8.06
CA GLY A 84 5.54 7.10 -8.66
C GLY A 84 4.49 6.90 -9.73
#